data_AF-A0A2H0SNY0-F1
#
_entry.id   AF-A0A2H0SNY0-F1
#
_cell.length_a   1.000
_cell.length_b   1.000
_cell.length_c   1.000
_cell.angle_alpha   90.00
_cell.angle_beta   90.00
_cell.angle_gamma   90.00
#
_symmetry.space_group_name_H-M   'P 1'
#
loop_
_entity.id
_entity.type
_entity.pdbx_description
1 polymer ?
#
loop_
_entity_poly.entity_id
_entity_poly.type
_entity_poly.pdbx_seq_one_letter_code
_entity_poly.pdbx_strand_id
1 'polypeptide(L)' 'MQKKTMSFGQQRAQALESRLKSAIAKRRQLARAQFASNAPLRDNFKQAGERMSRQIGRLQQEIKSE' A
#
# COMPACT_ATOMS: atom_id res chain seq x y z
N MET A 1 9.13 44.36 13.47
CA MET A 1 8.19 43.32 12.97
C MET A 1 7.19 42.99 14.08
N GLN A 2 5.94 43.43 13.97
CA GLN A 2 4.90 43.04 14.93
C GLN A 2 4.49 41.57 14.67
N LYS A 3 4.64 40.69 15.67
CA LYS A 3 4.14 39.32 15.61
C LYS A 3 2.61 39.40 15.61
N LYS A 4 1.96 39.01 14.50
CA LYS A 4 0.49 38.84 14.47
C LYS A 4 0.13 37.72 15.44
N THR A 5 -0.37 38.10 16.60
CA THR A 5 -0.96 37.17 17.58
C THR A 5 -2.22 36.59 16.95
N MET A 6 -2.23 35.28 16.72
CA MET A 6 -3.41 34.63 16.17
C MET A 6 -4.57 34.71 17.16
N SER A 7 -5.78 34.93 16.64
CA SER A 7 -6.99 34.88 17.46
C SER A 7 -7.21 33.47 18.02
N PHE A 8 -7.85 33.36 19.19
CA PHE A 8 -8.25 32.09 19.79
C PHE A 8 -8.99 31.18 18.79
N GLY A 9 -9.86 31.74 17.95
CA GLY A 9 -10.56 30.98 16.91
C GLY A 9 -9.62 30.37 15.86
N GLN A 10 -8.58 31.10 15.47
CA GLN A 10 -7.57 30.63 14.51
C GLN A 10 -6.70 29.53 15.12
N GLN A 11 -6.31 29.68 16.39
CA GLN A 11 -5.57 28.65 17.13
C GLN A 11 -6.39 27.36 17.27
N ARG A 12 -7.68 27.47 17.59
CA ARG A 12 -8.59 26.32 17.67
C ARG A 12 -8.78 25.63 16.32
N ALA A 13 -8.93 26.40 15.25
CA ALA A 13 -9.04 25.86 13.89
C ALA A 13 -7.78 25.08 13.48
N GLN A 14 -6.58 25.62 13.75
CA GLN A 14 -5.31 24.94 13.47
C GLN A 14 -5.15 23.65 14.29
N ALA A 15 -5.55 23.66 15.56
CA ALA A 15 -5.50 22.46 16.39
C ALA A 15 -6.44 21.36 15.88
N LEU A 16 -7.64 21.73 15.41
CA LEU A 16 -8.57 20.78 14.79
C LEU A 16 -8.04 20.24 13.47
N GLU A 17 -7.47 21.10 12.64
CA GLU A 17 -6.88 20.69 11.36
C GLU A 17 -5.70 19.73 11.56
N SER A 18 -4.83 20.01 12.54
CA SER A 18 -3.73 19.12 12.92
C SER A 18 -4.25 17.74 13.37
N ARG A 19 -5.24 17.72 14.27
CA ARG A 19 -5.87 16.47 14.73
C ARG A 19 -6.49 15.67 13.58
N LEU A 20 -7.16 16.36 12.64
CA LEU A 20 -7.76 15.73 11.46
C LEU A 20 -6.68 15.11 10.56
N LYS A 21 -5.59 15.85 10.28
CA LYS A 21 -4.46 15.35 9.48
C LYS A 21 -3.84 14.11 10.12
N SER A 22 -3.63 14.11 11.44
CA SER A 22 -3.11 12.95 12.18
C SER A 22 -4.07 11.76 12.12
N ALA A 23 -5.38 11.96 12.28
CA ALA A 23 -6.38 10.90 12.18
C ALA A 23 -6.41 10.27 10.77
N ILE A 24 -6.35 11.09 9.72
CA ILE A 24 -6.28 10.62 8.33
C ILE A 24 -5.00 9.81 8.09
N ALA A 25 -3.86 10.29 8.57
CA ALA A 25 -2.59 9.58 8.44
C ALA A 25 -2.64 8.20 9.11
N LYS A 26 -3.17 8.13 10.35
CA LYS A 26 -3.34 6.86 11.08
C LYS A 26 -4.28 5.91 10.35
N ARG A 27 -5.40 6.40 9.82
CA ARG A 27 -6.34 5.58 9.02
C ARG A 27 -5.68 5.02 7.76
N ARG A 28 -4.89 5.83 7.05
CA ARG A 28 -4.13 5.39 5.86
C ARG A 28 -3.09 4.33 6.22
N GLN A 29 -2.39 4.48 7.34
CA GLN A 29 -1.42 3.48 7.81
C GLN A 29 -2.10 2.14 8.12
N LEU A 30 -3.24 2.16 8.81
CA LEU A 30 -4.02 0.96 9.09
C LEU A 30 -4.52 0.28 7.81
N ALA A 31 -5.06 1.07 6.86
CA ALA A 31 -5.51 0.54 5.57
C ALA A 31 -4.36 -0.10 4.77
N ARG A 32 -3.16 0.51 4.77
CA ARG A 32 -1.96 -0.09 4.16
C ARG A 32 -1.54 -1.38 4.86
N ALA A 33 -1.58 -1.41 6.18
CA ALA A 33 -1.26 -2.61 6.95
C ALA A 33 -2.24 -3.75 6.65
N GLN A 34 -3.54 -3.46 6.60
CA GLN A 34 -4.59 -4.42 6.21
C GLN A 34 -4.44 -4.89 4.76
N PHE A 35 -4.08 -4.00 3.85
CA PHE A 35 -3.79 -4.38 2.46
C PHE A 35 -2.56 -5.29 2.37
N ALA A 36 -1.50 -4.97 3.13
CA ALA A 36 -0.29 -5.77 3.17
C ALA A 36 -0.51 -7.14 3.83
N SER A 37 -1.35 -7.23 4.89
CA SER A 37 -1.72 -8.52 5.48
C SER A 37 -2.62 -9.34 4.57
N ASN A 38 -3.44 -8.67 3.75
CA ASN A 38 -4.25 -9.27 2.69
C ASN A 38 -3.46 -9.46 1.38
N ALA A 39 -2.13 -9.57 1.44
CA ALA A 39 -1.29 -9.84 0.28
C ALA A 39 -0.82 -11.32 0.17
N PRO A 40 -1.71 -12.35 0.21
CA PRO A 40 -1.35 -13.65 -0.34
C PRO A 40 -1.12 -13.58 -1.86
N LEU A 41 -1.40 -12.42 -2.49
CA LEU A 41 -1.06 -12.13 -3.88
C LEU A 41 0.42 -12.38 -4.16
N ARG A 42 1.36 -12.07 -3.25
CA ARG A 42 2.78 -12.23 -3.58
C ARG A 42 3.19 -13.69 -3.72
N ASP A 43 2.79 -14.54 -2.78
CA ASP A 43 3.14 -15.95 -2.78
C ASP A 43 2.33 -16.73 -3.81
N ASN A 44 1.04 -16.43 -3.97
CA ASN A 44 0.20 -17.06 -4.98
C ASN A 44 0.64 -16.71 -6.41
N PHE A 45 1.04 -15.46 -6.67
CA PHE A 45 1.57 -15.07 -7.98
C PHE A 45 2.92 -15.73 -8.26
N LYS A 46 3.79 -15.87 -7.25
CA LYS A 46 5.05 -16.59 -7.39
C LYS A 46 4.82 -18.06 -7.74
N GLN A 47 3.94 -18.75 -7.01
CA GLN A 47 3.59 -20.15 -7.28
C GLN A 47 2.91 -20.35 -8.63
N ALA A 48 2.04 -19.42 -9.06
CA ALA A 48 1.41 -19.45 -10.37
C ALA A 48 2.45 -19.27 -11.49
N GLY A 49 3.38 -18.32 -11.32
CA GLY A 49 4.52 -18.11 -12.24
C GLY A 49 5.39 -19.36 -12.37
N GLU A 50 5.78 -19.97 -11.24
CA GLU A 50 6.58 -21.21 -11.25
C GLU A 50 5.87 -22.40 -11.90
N ARG A 51 4.54 -22.52 -11.73
CA ARG A 51 3.73 -23.52 -12.43
C ARG A 51 3.74 -23.27 -13.95
N MET A 52 3.56 -22.03 -14.37
CA MET A 52 3.56 -21.66 -15.80
C MET A 52 4.93 -21.89 -16.44
N SER A 53 6.03 -21.50 -15.79
CA SER A 53 7.38 -21.76 -16.30
C SER A 53 7.66 -23.25 -16.49
N ARG A 54 7.20 -24.11 -15.57
CA ARG A 54 7.31 -25.58 -15.73
C ARG A 54 6.50 -26.11 -16.92
N GLN A 55 5.33 -25.55 -17.17
CA GLN A 55 4.51 -25.94 -18.33
C GLN A 55 5.17 -25.52 -19.64
N ILE A 56 5.72 -24.29 -19.71
CA ILE A 56 6.48 -23.82 -20.87
C ILE A 56 7.70 -24.70 -21.13
N GLY A 57 8.45 -25.06 -20.08
CA GLY A 57 9.61 -25.93 -20.22
C GLY A 57 9.26 -27.32 -20.78
N ARG A 58 8.12 -27.90 -20.36
CA ARG A 58 7.63 -29.18 -20.91
C ARG A 58 7.26 -29.06 -22.39
N LEU A 59 6.48 -28.04 -22.74
CA LEU A 59 6.09 -27.78 -24.14
C LEU A 59 7.31 -27.56 -25.04
N GLN A 60 8.32 -26.83 -24.55
CA GLN A 60 9.56 -26.62 -25.29
C GLN A 60 10.38 -27.89 -25.47
N GLN A 61 10.30 -28.85 -24.53
CA GLN A 61 10.93 -30.15 -24.70
C GLN A 61 10.16 -30.99 -25.72
N GLU A 62 8.84 -31.04 -25.64
CA GLU A 62 7.99 -31.76 -26.61
C GLU A 62 8.28 -31.31 -28.05
N ILE A 63 8.33 -29.99 -28.29
CA ILE A 63 8.68 -29.41 -29.61
C ILE A 63 10.08 -29.81 -30.09
N LYS A 64 11.04 -30.01 -29.19
CA LYS A 64 12.43 -30.38 -29.56
C LYS A 64 12.61 -31.88 -29.77
N SER A 65 11.66 -32.69 -29.30
CA SER A 65 11.67 -34.14 -29.43
C SER A 65 10.85 -34.66 -30.62
N GLU A 66 10.14 -33.77 -31.32
CA GLU A 66 9.63 -33.98 -32.68
C GLU A 66 10.69 -33.63 -33.73
#